data_AF-A0A819QIK5-F1
#
_entry.id   AF-A0A819QIK5-F1
#
_cell.length_a   1.000
_cell.length_b   1.000
_cell.length_c   1.000
_cell.angle_alpha   90.00
_cell.angle_beta   90.00
_cell.angle_gamma   90.00
#
_symmetry.space_group_name_H-M   'P 1'
#
loop_
_entity.id
_entity.type
_entity.pdbx_description
1 polymer ?
#
loop_
_entity_poly.entity_id
_entity_poly.type
_entity_poly.pdbx_seq_one_letter_code
_entity_poly.pdbx_strand_id
1 'polypeptide(L)' 'FFLTLIIVEEIITEAEHLLDDVSDEFSQYKNIKTIFEQWKYQQNETYTDAFIEICLPKVFSPLIRKETIDWKPFEAPC' A
#
# COMPACT_ATOMS: atom_id res chain seq x y z
N PHE A 1 16.19 -23.99 6.57
CA PHE A 1 16.34 -23.70 5.13
C PHE A 1 15.05 -24.05 4.38
N PHE A 2 14.66 -25.32 4.23
CA PHE A 2 13.44 -25.71 3.51
C PHE A 2 12.13 -25.20 4.14
N LEU A 3 11.98 -25.37 5.47
CA LEU A 3 10.83 -24.82 6.22
C LEU A 3 10.72 -23.30 6.13
N THR A 4 11.86 -22.61 6.07
CA THR A 4 11.90 -21.14 5.97
C THR A 4 11.40 -20.66 4.61
N LEU A 5 11.66 -21.42 3.54
CA LEU A 5 11.21 -21.09 2.18
C LEU A 5 9.68 -21.25 2.05
N ILE A 6 9.13 -22.36 2.56
CA ILE A 6 7.68 -22.64 2.54
C ILE A 6 6.91 -21.55 3.30
N ILE A 7 7.40 -21.14 4.47
CA ILE A 7 6.76 -20.08 5.27
C ILE A 7 6.76 -18.74 4.52
N VAL A 8 7.82 -18.43 3.76
CA VAL A 8 7.88 -17.18 2.98
C VAL A 8 6.87 -17.20 1.84
N GLU A 9 6.71 -18.33 1.14
CA GLU A 9 5.70 -18.48 0.09
C GLU A 9 4.28 -18.33 0.64
N GLU A 10 3.96 -18.98 1.77
CA GLU A 10 2.65 -18.84 2.43
C GLU A 10 2.36 -17.39 2.83
N ILE A 11 3.35 -16.66 3.36
CA ILE A 11 3.20 -15.25 3.75
C ILE A 11 2.91 -14.37 2.53
N ILE A 12 3.58 -14.60 1.40
CA ILE A 12 3.38 -13.83 0.18
C ILE A 12 1.97 -14.08 -0.38
N THR A 13 1.53 -15.34 -0.43
CA THR A 13 0.17 -15.69 -0.88
C THR A 13 -0.90 -15.06 0.01
N GLU A 14 -0.76 -15.15 1.33
CA GLU A 14 -1.74 -14.56 2.24
C GLU A 14 -1.76 -13.03 2.16
N ALA A 15 -0.62 -12.39 1.87
CA ALA A 15 -0.54 -10.95 1.70
C ALA A 15 -1.33 -10.43 0.49
N GLU A 16 -1.57 -11.26 -0.53
CA GLU A 16 -2.42 -10.89 -1.68
C GLU A 16 -3.85 -10.55 -1.23
N HIS A 17 -4.35 -11.30 -0.23
CA HIS A 17 -5.69 -11.24 0.33
C HIS A 17 -5.86 -10.24 1.48
N LEU A 18 -4.78 -9.57 1.91
CA LEU A 18 -4.76 -8.70 3.10
C LEU A 18 -5.74 -7.52 3.04
N LEU A 19 -6.21 -7.14 1.86
CA LEU A 19 -7.12 -6.01 1.63
C LEU A 19 -8.43 -6.42 0.94
N ASP A 20 -8.78 -7.72 0.91
CA ASP A 20 -9.98 -8.22 0.24
C ASP A 20 -11.28 -7.73 0.91
N ASP A 21 -11.22 -7.36 2.19
CA ASP A 21 -12.33 -6.76 2.94
C ASP A 21 -12.40 -5.23 2.80
N VAL A 22 -11.39 -4.62 2.17
CA VAL A 22 -11.34 -3.18 1.89
C VAL A 22 -11.94 -2.93 0.51
N SER A 23 -12.76 -1.89 0.37
CA SER A 23 -13.31 -1.50 -0.94
C SER A 23 -12.21 -1.20 -1.96
N ASP A 24 -12.45 -1.52 -3.23
CA ASP A 24 -11.52 -1.32 -4.36
C ASP A 24 -10.94 0.11 -4.46
N GLU A 25 -11.72 1.10 -4.05
CA GLU A 25 -11.32 2.52 -4.03
C GLU A 25 -10.16 2.80 -3.06
N PHE A 26 -10.06 2.02 -1.99
CA PHE A 26 -9.07 2.18 -0.90
C PHE A 26 -8.12 0.97 -0.76
N SER A 27 -8.21 -0.04 -1.63
CA SER A 27 -7.32 -1.21 -1.60
C SER A 27 -6.10 -1.06 -2.52
N GLN A 28 -6.08 -0.04 -3.39
CA GLN A 28 -5.01 0.19 -4.37
C GLN A 28 -4.32 1.54 -4.18
N TYR A 29 -2.98 1.54 -4.20
CA TYR A 29 -2.16 2.76 -4.09
C TYR A 29 -2.59 3.86 -5.07
N LYS A 30 -2.80 3.49 -6.34
CA LYS A 30 -3.15 4.44 -7.42
C LYS A 30 -4.48 5.15 -7.19
N ASN A 31 -5.48 4.43 -6.66
CA ASN A 31 -6.82 4.98 -6.43
C ASN A 31 -6.78 5.97 -5.26
N ILE A 32 -6.18 5.57 -4.14
CA ILE A 32 -6.00 6.43 -2.97
C ILE A 32 -5.20 7.69 -3.30
N LYS A 33 -4.10 7.53 -4.04
CA LYS A 33 -3.30 8.67 -4.52
C LYS A 33 -4.14 9.66 -5.32
N THR A 34 -4.96 9.15 -6.24
CA THR A 34 -5.83 9.99 -7.07
C THR A 34 -6.83 10.78 -6.22
N ILE A 35 -7.45 10.15 -5.22
CA ILE A 35 -8.39 10.80 -4.30
C ILE A 35 -7.71 11.94 -3.54
N PHE A 36 -6.54 11.69 -2.97
CA PHE A 36 -5.80 12.72 -2.22
C PHE A 36 -5.25 13.84 -3.12
N GLU A 37 -4.81 13.53 -4.34
CA GLU A 37 -4.40 14.55 -5.31
C GLU A 37 -5.58 15.43 -5.71
N GLN A 38 -6.75 14.84 -6.00
CA GLN A 38 -7.96 15.59 -6.29
C GLN A 38 -8.37 16.49 -5.12
N TRP A 39 -8.35 15.96 -3.89
CA TRP A 39 -8.65 16.74 -2.70
C TRP A 39 -7.68 17.92 -2.56
N LYS A 40 -6.37 17.68 -2.71
CA LYS A 40 -5.34 18.73 -2.66
C LYS A 40 -5.58 19.84 -3.67
N TYR A 41 -5.96 19.51 -4.92
CA TYR A 41 -6.13 20.52 -5.97
C TYR A 41 -7.51 21.19 -5.98
N GLN A 42 -8.56 20.51 -5.54
CA GLN A 42 -9.94 21.02 -5.60
C GLN A 42 -10.39 21.69 -4.30
N GLN A 43 -9.88 21.24 -3.14
CA GLN A 43 -10.28 21.73 -1.82
C GLN A 43 -9.04 21.82 -0.90
N ASN A 44 -8.05 22.62 -1.31
CA ASN A 44 -6.76 22.71 -0.60
C ASN A 44 -6.89 23.17 0.86
N GLU A 45 -7.86 24.03 1.18
CA GLU A 45 -8.11 24.51 2.55
C GLU A 45 -8.43 23.33 3.48
N THR A 46 -9.45 22.53 3.15
CA THR A 46 -9.82 21.36 3.96
C THR A 46 -8.76 20.25 3.94
N TYR A 47 -8.03 20.10 2.84
CA TYR A 47 -6.89 19.18 2.75
C TYR A 47 -5.77 19.57 3.73
N THR A 48 -5.49 20.87 3.83
CA THR A 48 -4.46 21.41 4.73
C THR A 48 -4.92 21.34 6.19
N ASP A 49 -6.16 21.73 6.47
CA ASP A 49 -6.75 21.72 7.82
C ASP A 49 -6.85 20.30 8.41
N ALA A 50 -7.04 19.30 7.55
CA ALA A 50 -7.03 17.89 7.95
C ALA A 50 -5.59 17.31 8.09
N PHE A 51 -4.55 18.12 7.91
CA PHE A 51 -3.14 17.74 7.99
C PHE A 51 -2.77 16.55 7.10
N ILE A 52 -3.38 16.46 5.92
CA ILE A 52 -3.28 15.26 5.09
C ILE A 52 -1.85 14.95 4.69
N GLU A 53 -1.02 15.95 4.38
CA GLU A 53 0.39 15.74 3.99
C GLU A 53 1.18 14.95 5.04
N ILE A 54 0.85 15.11 6.32
CA ILE A 54 1.48 14.42 7.44
C ILE A 54 0.89 13.02 7.64
N CYS A 55 -0.36 12.82 7.23
CA CYS A 55 -1.09 11.55 7.33
C CYS A 55 -0.77 10.58 6.17
N LEU A 56 -0.40 11.09 4.98
CA LEU A 56 -0.15 10.27 3.79
C LEU A 56 0.80 9.08 4.05
N PRO A 57 1.94 9.22 4.77
CA PRO A 57 2.81 8.08 5.05
C PRO A 57 2.12 6.96 5.81
N LYS A 58 1.20 7.30 6.74
CA LYS A 58 0.45 6.31 7.51
C LYS A 58 -0.56 5.57 6.64
N VAL A 59 -1.22 6.30 5.73
CA VAL A 59 -2.19 5.72 4.80
C VAL A 59 -1.52 4.80 3.79
N PHE A 60 -0.37 5.19 3.23
CA PHE A 60 0.32 4.41 2.21
C PHE A 60 1.21 3.31 2.78
N SER A 61 1.61 3.36 4.05
CA SER A 61 2.49 2.35 4.66
C SER A 61 2.00 0.91 4.48
N PRO A 62 0.72 0.54 4.73
CA PRO A 62 0.26 -0.84 4.53
C PRO A 62 0.30 -1.27 3.06
N LEU A 63 -0.07 -0.39 2.14
CA LEU A 63 -0.05 -0.65 0.70
C LEU A 63 1.37 -0.88 0.19
N ILE A 64 2.30 0.00 0.55
CA ILE A 64 3.71 -0.13 0.13
C ILE A 64 4.31 -1.40 0.70
N ARG A 65 4.01 -1.74 1.96
CA ARG A 65 4.49 -3.00 2.57
C ARG A 65 3.93 -4.22 1.85
N LYS A 66 2.65 -4.21 1.46
CA LYS A 66 2.05 -5.27 0.65
C LYS A 66 2.77 -5.39 -0.70
N GLU A 67 2.98 -4.28 -1.41
CA GLU A 67 3.63 -4.23 -2.73
C GLU A 67 5.13 -4.55 -2.71
N THR A 68 5.77 -4.55 -1.53
CA THR A 68 7.21 -4.82 -1.37
C THR A 68 7.51 -6.07 -0.56
N ILE A 69 6.49 -6.89 -0.26
CA ILE A 69 6.62 -8.06 0.62
C ILE A 69 7.52 -9.15 0.02
N ASP A 70 7.52 -9.27 -1.30
CA ASP A 70 8.33 -10.18 -2.10
C ASP A 70 9.55 -9.48 -2.72
N TRP A 71 9.83 -8.22 -2.33
CA TRP A 71 10.91 -7.46 -2.93
C TRP A 71 12.28 -8.03 -2.55
N LYS A 72 13.02 -8.43 -3.57
CA LYS A 72 14.38 -8.98 -3.44
C LYS A 72 15.38 -8.08 -4.17
N PRO A 73 16.00 -7.09 -3.48
CA PRO A 73 16.84 -6.07 -4.11
C PRO A 73 18.05 -6.61 -4.88
N PHE A 74 18.48 -7.83 -4.58
CA PHE A 74 19.68 -8.45 -5.15
C PHE A 74 19.38 -9.64 -6.06
N GLU A 75 18.10 -10.02 -6.21
CA GLU A 75 17.69 -11.02 -7.19
C GLU A 75 17.21 -10.30 -8.46
N ALA A 76 17.57 -10.83 -9.63
CA ALA A 76 17.05 -10.28 -10.87
C ALA A 76 15.52 -10.45 -10.92
N PRO A 77 14.77 -9.47 -11.44
CA PRO A 77 13.34 -9.66 -11.67
C PRO A 77 13.17 -10.87 -12.60
N CYS A 78 12.42 -11.85 -12.12
CA CYS A 78 12.08 -13.07 -12.84
C CYS A 78 11.12 -12.81 -14.00
#